data_AF-A0A0G1NFQ1-F1
#
_entry.id   AF-A0A0G1NFQ1-F1
#
_cell.length_a   1.000
_cell.length_b   1.000
_cell.length_c   1.000
_cell.angle_alpha   90.00
_cell.angle_beta   90.00
_cell.angle_gamma   90.00
#
_symmetry.space_group_name_H-M   'P 1'
#
loop_
_entity.id
_entity.type
_entity.pdbx_description
1 polymer ?
#
loop_
_entity_poly.entity_id
_entity_poly.type
_entity_poly.pdbx_seq_one_letter_code
_entity_poly.pdbx_strand_id
1 'polypeptide(L)'
;MRSFIKYLSITTLFSLSLFIGPVVRAQSMDFAQLIVADDVAPEERLAKKIELTTDALKKADERVVEMRTKLEAIKFEDETPELELRNKLIERANEYSAFYNDKLTALAAVQTLEEVDLLIDEIIAYREGAYTIGAKEILEFTLVYSYTPSVLTLADERLENILKDVERLEGLKLIEPSTFVSKTDESKATLQKAHDLQTQAATLIMENYATSLLVVPVVPEVQPLEAVVTTTEALPALLEVTPRSLAEQSLTEVKKLYELFIETGEKVGETLGIN
;
A
#
# COMPACT_ATOMS: atom_id res chain seq x y z
N MET A 1 -31.11 -7.61 -49.93
CA MET A 1 -30.11 -6.56 -49.71
C MET A 1 -28.92 -7.19 -49.00
N ARG A 2 -27.85 -7.43 -49.75
CA ARG A 2 -26.62 -8.11 -49.35
C ARG A 2 -25.59 -7.05 -48.95
N SER A 3 -24.67 -7.44 -48.06
CA SER A 3 -23.36 -6.84 -47.84
C SER A 3 -23.31 -5.52 -47.07
N PHE A 4 -23.29 -5.60 -45.72
CA PHE A 4 -22.59 -4.63 -44.86
C PHE A 4 -22.32 -5.26 -43.47
N ILE A 5 -21.59 -6.38 -43.44
CA ILE A 5 -21.03 -6.94 -42.20
C ILE A 5 -19.58 -7.30 -42.49
N LYS A 6 -18.73 -6.27 -42.56
CA LYS A 6 -17.28 -6.37 -42.41
C LYS A 6 -16.87 -5.09 -41.68
N TYR A 7 -16.02 -5.22 -40.66
CA TYR A 7 -15.57 -4.18 -39.73
C TYR A 7 -16.47 -3.93 -38.51
N LEU A 8 -16.63 -4.95 -37.67
CA LEU A 8 -16.71 -4.72 -36.23
C LEU A 8 -15.77 -5.71 -35.55
N SER A 9 -14.51 -5.32 -35.48
CA SER A 9 -13.48 -5.98 -34.68
C SER A 9 -13.76 -5.69 -33.20
N ILE A 10 -14.79 -6.32 -32.62
CA ILE A 10 -14.97 -6.39 -31.17
C ILE A 10 -14.14 -7.58 -30.70
N THR A 11 -12.83 -7.40 -30.65
CA THR A 11 -11.91 -8.32 -29.98
C THR A 11 -10.94 -7.51 -29.14
N THR A 12 -11.45 -7.01 -28.03
CA THR A 12 -10.66 -6.68 -26.85
C THR A 12 -11.37 -7.24 -25.63
N LEU A 13 -11.53 -8.58 -25.62
CA LEU A 13 -11.53 -9.37 -24.40
C LEU A 13 -10.12 -9.24 -23.80
N PHE A 14 -9.86 -8.09 -23.18
CA PHE A 14 -8.68 -7.92 -22.36
C PHE A 14 -9.09 -8.37 -20.97
N SER A 15 -8.75 -9.62 -20.64
CA SER A 15 -8.73 -10.11 -19.28
C SER A 15 -7.72 -9.24 -18.52
N LEU A 16 -8.18 -8.14 -17.95
CA LEU A 16 -7.44 -7.47 -16.89
C LEU A 16 -7.52 -8.42 -15.71
N SER A 17 -6.57 -9.33 -15.64
CA SER A 17 -6.15 -9.93 -14.40
C SER A 17 -5.66 -8.79 -13.52
N LEU A 18 -6.61 -8.10 -12.89
CA LEU A 18 -6.44 -7.40 -11.63
C LEU A 18 -6.03 -8.49 -10.65
N PHE A 19 -4.75 -8.87 -10.71
CA PHE A 19 -4.00 -9.25 -9.53
C PHE A 19 -3.99 -8.00 -8.64
N ILE A 20 -5.13 -7.70 -8.02
CA ILE A 20 -5.15 -7.30 -6.64
C ILE A 20 -4.60 -8.54 -5.94
N GLY A 21 -3.27 -8.66 -5.98
CA GLY A 21 -2.56 -9.62 -5.16
C GLY A 21 -3.07 -9.46 -3.74
N PRO A 22 -3.00 -10.53 -2.92
CA PRO A 22 -3.43 -10.46 -1.54
C PRO A 22 -2.85 -9.17 -0.96
N VAL A 23 -3.73 -8.39 -0.33
CA VAL A 23 -3.41 -7.35 0.66
C VAL A 23 -1.96 -7.53 1.05
N VAL A 24 -1.09 -6.54 0.77
CA VAL A 24 0.29 -6.57 1.24
C VAL A 24 0.23 -6.60 2.77
N ARG A 25 -0.05 -7.79 3.32
CA ARG A 25 0.56 -8.29 4.52
C ARG A 25 2.01 -8.20 4.13
N ALA A 26 2.65 -7.12 4.56
CA ALA A 26 4.06 -7.16 4.81
C ALA A 26 4.27 -8.49 5.53
N GLN A 27 4.79 -9.50 4.82
CA GLN A 27 5.16 -10.75 5.43
C GLN A 27 6.30 -10.35 6.34
N SER A 28 5.98 -9.94 7.57
CA SER A 28 6.92 -9.62 8.60
C SER A 28 7.89 -10.78 8.65
N MET A 29 9.14 -10.51 8.31
CA MET A 29 10.19 -11.48 8.59
C MET A 29 10.22 -11.59 10.10
N ASP A 30 9.93 -12.78 10.57
CA ASP A 30 9.90 -13.07 11.98
C ASP A 30 11.31 -13.49 12.36
N PHE A 31 12.11 -12.53 12.86
CA PHE A 31 13.44 -12.81 13.38
C PHE A 31 13.39 -13.79 14.56
N ALA A 32 12.22 -13.99 15.18
CA ALA A 32 12.01 -15.04 16.19
C ALA A 32 12.02 -16.47 15.59
N GLN A 33 12.02 -16.63 14.27
CA GLN A 33 12.13 -17.92 13.58
C GLN A 33 13.58 -18.31 13.25
N LEU A 34 14.58 -17.53 13.68
CA LEU A 34 16.01 -17.82 13.48
C LEU A 34 16.54 -18.91 14.44
N ILE A 35 15.67 -19.79 14.93
CA ILE A 35 16.02 -20.87 15.86
C ILE A 35 16.65 -22.03 15.07
N VAL A 36 17.90 -22.36 15.41
CA VAL A 36 18.61 -23.52 14.87
C VAL A 36 18.52 -24.66 15.90
N ALA A 37 18.26 -25.88 15.45
CA ALA A 37 17.97 -27.02 16.32
C ALA A 37 19.13 -27.45 17.26
N ASP A 38 18.74 -27.89 18.47
CA ASP A 38 19.39 -28.75 19.50
C ASP A 38 20.49 -29.74 19.08
N ASP A 39 20.40 -30.31 17.89
CA ASP A 39 21.06 -31.55 17.53
C ASP A 39 22.32 -31.40 16.66
N VAL A 40 22.68 -30.17 16.29
CA VAL A 40 23.85 -29.86 15.46
C VAL A 40 25.09 -29.51 16.32
N ALA A 41 26.29 -29.79 15.82
CA ALA A 41 27.54 -29.41 16.49
C ALA A 41 27.60 -27.87 16.72
N PRO A 42 28.19 -27.38 17.83
CA PRO A 42 28.16 -25.96 18.18
C PRO A 42 28.71 -25.01 17.09
N GLU A 43 29.76 -25.42 16.39
CA GLU A 43 30.37 -24.65 15.28
C GLU A 43 29.45 -24.58 14.06
N GLU A 44 28.79 -25.68 13.72
CA GLU A 44 27.81 -25.74 12.63
C GLU A 44 26.54 -24.95 12.98
N ARG A 45 26.12 -24.97 14.25
CA ARG A 45 25.00 -24.15 14.75
C ARG A 45 25.33 -22.67 14.61
N LEU A 46 26.52 -22.25 15.01
CA LEU A 46 26.97 -20.86 14.89
C LEU A 46 26.98 -20.40 13.44
N ALA A 47 27.63 -21.18 12.57
CA ALA A 47 27.69 -20.87 11.14
C ALA A 47 26.29 -20.75 10.51
N LYS A 48 25.37 -21.68 10.84
CA LYS A 48 24.01 -21.65 10.33
C LYS A 48 23.22 -20.45 10.85
N LYS A 49 23.39 -20.09 12.13
CA LYS A 49 22.71 -18.95 12.72
C LYS A 49 23.18 -17.63 12.10
N ILE A 50 24.50 -17.48 11.89
CA ILE A 50 25.07 -16.33 11.17
C ILE A 50 24.52 -16.24 9.74
N GLU A 51 24.46 -17.36 9.01
CA GLU A 51 23.89 -17.41 7.65
C GLU A 51 22.43 -16.93 7.64
N LEU A 52 21.57 -17.49 8.50
CA LEU A 52 20.16 -17.12 8.58
C LEU A 52 19.95 -15.67 8.98
N THR A 53 20.71 -15.16 9.96
CA THR A 53 20.65 -13.75 10.37
C THR A 53 21.13 -12.82 9.25
N THR A 54 22.16 -13.21 8.50
CA THR A 54 22.64 -12.46 7.34
C THR A 54 21.57 -12.34 6.27
N ASP A 55 20.92 -13.44 5.90
CA ASP A 55 19.85 -13.45 4.91
C ASP A 55 18.64 -12.64 5.36
N ALA A 56 18.28 -12.72 6.64
CA ALA A 56 17.22 -11.92 7.21
C ALA A 56 17.57 -10.41 7.17
N LEU A 57 18.76 -10.01 7.57
CA LEU A 57 19.17 -8.61 7.50
C LEU A 57 19.18 -8.06 6.07
N LYS A 58 19.70 -8.83 5.09
CA LYS A 58 19.69 -8.44 3.67
C LYS A 58 18.27 -8.23 3.15
N LYS A 59 17.36 -9.16 3.42
CA LYS A 59 15.95 -9.03 3.03
C LYS A 59 15.25 -7.84 3.71
N ALA A 60 15.66 -7.50 4.93
CA ALA A 60 15.11 -6.34 5.64
C ALA A 60 15.57 -5.04 4.96
N ASP A 61 16.85 -4.97 4.59
CA ASP A 61 17.41 -3.84 3.84
C ASP A 61 16.81 -3.73 2.43
N GLU A 62 16.66 -4.84 1.70
CA GLU A 62 15.99 -4.86 0.39
C GLU A 62 14.59 -4.25 0.44
N ARG A 63 13.82 -4.54 1.50
CA ARG A 63 12.49 -3.93 1.70
C ARG A 63 12.56 -2.45 2.02
N VAL A 64 13.56 -2.02 2.78
CA VAL A 64 13.80 -0.59 3.03
C VAL A 64 14.12 0.13 1.73
N VAL A 65 14.99 -0.44 0.90
CA VAL A 65 15.34 0.09 -0.41
C VAL A 65 14.09 0.16 -1.30
N GLU A 66 13.25 -0.88 -1.32
CA GLU A 66 11.99 -0.87 -2.06
C GLU A 66 11.05 0.27 -1.60
N MET A 67 10.90 0.46 -0.29
CA MET A 67 10.12 1.56 0.28
C MET A 67 10.68 2.93 -0.17
N ARG A 68 12.00 3.12 -0.09
CA ARG A 68 12.66 4.35 -0.53
C ARG A 68 12.43 4.61 -2.01
N THR A 69 12.64 3.61 -2.87
CA THR A 69 12.43 3.75 -4.31
C THR A 69 10.99 4.11 -4.65
N LYS A 70 10.00 3.53 -3.94
CA LYS A 70 8.59 3.91 -4.11
C LYS A 70 8.35 5.37 -3.70
N LEU A 71 8.94 5.84 -2.61
CA LEU A 71 8.86 7.26 -2.22
C LEU A 71 9.49 8.18 -3.27
N GLU A 72 10.67 7.87 -3.77
CA GLU A 72 11.39 8.66 -4.79
C GLU A 72 10.65 8.78 -6.13
N ALA A 73 9.83 7.77 -6.45
CA ALA A 73 8.98 7.76 -7.63
C ALA A 73 7.82 8.77 -7.54
N ILE A 74 7.38 9.13 -6.32
CA ILE A 74 6.29 10.08 -6.11
C ILE A 74 6.80 11.51 -6.38
N LYS A 75 6.15 12.20 -7.32
CA LYS A 75 6.51 13.56 -7.72
C LYS A 75 5.51 14.56 -7.16
N PHE A 76 6.03 15.65 -6.63
CA PHE A 76 5.30 16.81 -6.16
C PHE A 76 5.92 18.06 -6.75
N GLU A 77 5.15 19.14 -6.80
CA GLU A 77 5.68 20.47 -7.12
C GLU A 77 6.66 20.93 -6.03
N ASP A 78 7.60 21.80 -6.42
CA ASP A 78 8.59 22.36 -5.50
C ASP A 78 7.89 23.16 -4.38
N GLU A 79 8.51 23.18 -3.19
CA GLU A 79 8.05 23.94 -2.03
C GLU A 79 6.66 23.54 -1.49
N THR A 80 6.23 22.30 -1.72
CA THR A 80 4.98 21.75 -1.17
C THR A 80 5.20 21.01 0.17
N PRO A 81 4.25 21.07 1.12
CA PRO A 81 4.31 20.28 2.36
C PRO A 81 4.42 18.76 2.12
N GLU A 82 3.79 18.26 1.06
CA GLU A 82 3.87 16.87 0.63
C GLU A 82 5.30 16.47 0.24
N LEU A 83 6.00 17.36 -0.48
CA LEU A 83 7.39 17.17 -0.86
C LEU A 83 8.30 17.09 0.38
N GLU A 84 8.09 17.98 1.35
CA GLU A 84 8.83 17.98 2.61
C GLU A 84 8.63 16.68 3.39
N LEU A 85 7.36 16.26 3.55
CA LEU A 85 7.05 15.00 4.22
C LEU A 85 7.66 13.80 3.48
N ARG A 86 7.56 13.75 2.14
CA ARG A 86 8.18 12.68 1.34
C ARG A 86 9.69 12.62 1.59
N ASN A 87 10.37 13.76 1.61
CA ASN A 87 11.82 13.81 1.84
C ASN A 87 12.18 13.35 3.25
N LYS A 88 11.41 13.74 4.28
CA LYS A 88 11.58 13.24 5.66
C LYS A 88 11.38 11.73 5.76
N LEU A 89 10.42 11.17 5.04
CA LEU A 89 10.19 9.73 4.97
C LEU A 89 11.32 8.99 4.22
N ILE A 90 11.92 9.61 3.21
CA ILE A 90 13.12 9.09 2.52
C ILE A 90 14.32 9.08 3.47
N GLU A 91 14.55 10.14 4.23
CA GLU A 91 15.60 10.21 5.25
C GLU A 91 15.44 9.09 6.28
N ARG A 92 14.21 8.89 6.78
CA ARG A 92 13.88 7.79 7.70
C ARG A 92 14.15 6.42 7.10
N ALA A 93 13.82 6.20 5.82
CA ALA A 93 14.18 4.96 5.13
C ALA A 93 15.71 4.78 5.02
N ASN A 94 16.47 5.86 4.80
CA ASN A 94 17.93 5.78 4.81
C ASN A 94 18.50 5.41 6.20
N GLU A 95 17.91 5.94 7.28
CA GLU A 95 18.28 5.56 8.65
C GLU A 95 18.04 4.06 8.89
N TYR A 96 16.94 3.51 8.38
CA TYR A 96 16.63 2.08 8.50
C TYR A 96 17.64 1.21 7.75
N SER A 97 18.02 1.62 6.54
CA SER A 97 19.02 0.93 5.73
C SER A 97 20.40 0.98 6.40
N ALA A 98 20.78 2.14 6.95
CA ALA A 98 22.01 2.29 7.71
C ALA A 98 22.05 1.34 8.91
N PHE A 99 20.96 1.26 9.70
CA PHE A 99 20.87 0.33 10.83
C PHE A 99 21.10 -1.12 10.41
N TYR A 100 20.40 -1.62 9.37
CA TYR A 100 20.56 -3.01 8.95
C TYR A 100 21.95 -3.31 8.37
N ASN A 101 22.56 -2.36 7.66
CA ASN A 101 23.92 -2.48 7.15
C ASN A 101 24.99 -2.46 8.26
N ASP A 102 24.79 -1.65 9.30
CA ASP A 102 25.63 -1.64 10.49
C ASP A 102 25.54 -2.97 11.23
N LYS A 103 24.33 -3.55 11.36
CA LYS A 103 24.15 -4.87 11.98
C LYS A 103 24.72 -6.01 11.13
N LEU A 104 24.68 -5.92 9.81
CA LEU A 104 25.39 -6.86 8.92
C LEU A 104 26.91 -6.82 9.15
N THR A 105 27.45 -5.61 9.32
CA THR A 105 28.89 -5.42 9.60
C THR A 105 29.26 -5.99 10.97
N ALA A 106 28.44 -5.74 11.99
CA ALA A 106 28.64 -6.28 13.34
C ALA A 106 28.55 -7.82 13.35
N LEU A 107 27.59 -8.40 12.63
CA LEU A 107 27.41 -9.85 12.52
C LEU A 107 28.65 -10.56 11.94
N ALA A 108 29.38 -9.91 11.02
CA ALA A 108 30.61 -10.46 10.46
C ALA A 108 31.77 -10.58 11.47
N ALA A 109 31.69 -9.87 12.60
CA ALA A 109 32.70 -9.90 13.66
C ALA A 109 32.35 -10.87 14.81
N VAL A 110 31.14 -11.46 14.79
CA VAL A 110 30.66 -12.35 15.85
C VAL A 110 31.40 -13.68 15.84
N GLN A 111 31.79 -14.18 17.02
CA GLN A 111 32.54 -15.42 17.19
C GLN A 111 31.80 -16.46 18.03
N THR A 112 30.74 -16.07 18.73
CA THR A 112 30.01 -16.92 19.66
C THR A 112 28.50 -16.90 19.41
N LEU A 113 27.81 -17.97 19.84
CA LEU A 113 26.35 -18.03 19.73
C LEU A 113 25.64 -16.94 20.54
N GLU A 114 26.16 -16.65 21.74
CA GLU A 114 25.63 -15.62 22.63
C GLU A 114 25.68 -14.23 21.99
N GLU A 115 26.78 -13.89 21.32
CA GLU A 115 26.90 -12.63 20.57
C GLU A 115 25.91 -12.55 19.40
N VAL A 116 25.63 -13.66 18.69
CA VAL A 116 24.62 -13.68 17.63
C VAL A 116 23.23 -13.45 18.23
N ASP A 117 22.92 -14.08 19.37
CA ASP A 117 21.64 -13.93 20.07
C ASP A 117 21.42 -12.48 20.52
N LEU A 118 22.41 -11.87 21.16
CA LEU A 118 22.34 -10.45 21.55
C LEU A 118 22.07 -9.53 20.35
N LEU A 119 22.74 -9.79 19.21
CA LEU A 119 22.54 -9.02 18.00
C LEU A 119 21.12 -9.21 17.41
N ILE A 120 20.56 -10.42 17.48
CA ILE A 120 19.18 -10.69 17.07
C ILE A 120 18.20 -9.92 17.97
N ASP A 121 18.39 -9.94 19.28
CA ASP A 121 17.53 -9.23 20.23
C ASP A 121 17.55 -7.72 19.98
N GLU A 122 18.72 -7.14 19.70
CA GLU A 122 18.85 -5.73 19.31
C GLU A 122 18.08 -5.40 18.01
N ILE A 123 18.14 -6.29 17.02
CA ILE A 123 17.40 -6.12 15.75
C ILE A 123 15.90 -6.18 16.01
N ILE A 124 15.43 -7.12 16.83
CA ILE A 124 14.00 -7.25 17.19
C ILE A 124 13.54 -6.00 17.91
N ALA A 125 14.28 -5.54 18.92
CA ALA A 125 13.94 -4.34 19.69
C ALA A 125 13.85 -3.10 18.80
N TYR A 126 14.81 -2.90 17.90
CA TYR A 126 14.77 -1.82 16.91
C TYR A 126 13.57 -1.95 15.98
N ARG A 127 13.28 -3.18 15.54
CA ARG A 127 12.18 -3.45 14.62
C ARG A 127 10.84 -3.07 15.22
N GLU A 128 10.62 -3.43 16.48
CA GLU A 128 9.37 -3.16 17.20
C GLU A 128 9.27 -1.70 17.65
N GLY A 129 10.36 -1.11 18.15
CA GLY A 129 10.37 0.24 18.73
C GLY A 129 10.47 1.39 17.73
N ALA A 130 11.10 1.18 16.57
CA ALA A 130 11.37 2.26 15.61
C ALA A 130 10.91 1.94 14.19
N TYR A 131 11.39 0.83 13.62
CA TYR A 131 11.13 0.50 12.21
C TYR A 131 9.64 0.29 11.93
N THR A 132 8.92 -0.49 12.73
CA THR A 132 7.52 -0.85 12.44
C THR A 132 6.61 0.38 12.41
N ILE A 133 6.87 1.35 13.30
CA ILE A 133 6.10 2.59 13.39
C ILE A 133 6.32 3.43 12.13
N GLY A 134 7.56 3.76 11.78
CA GLY A 134 7.78 4.61 10.60
C GLY A 134 7.62 3.87 9.26
N ALA A 135 7.81 2.55 9.19
CA ALA A 135 7.47 1.78 8.01
C ALA A 135 5.95 1.81 7.72
N LYS A 136 5.12 1.84 8.76
CA LYS A 136 3.67 2.06 8.62
C LYS A 136 3.39 3.44 8.00
N GLU A 137 4.03 4.50 8.49
CA GLU A 137 3.87 5.85 7.94
C GLU A 137 4.29 5.92 6.46
N ILE A 138 5.42 5.32 6.10
CA ILE A 138 5.90 5.24 4.71
C ILE A 138 4.89 4.52 3.82
N LEU A 139 4.36 3.38 4.30
CA LEU A 139 3.36 2.60 3.56
C LEU A 139 2.07 3.39 3.34
N GLU A 140 1.57 4.07 4.38
CA GLU A 140 0.36 4.90 4.30
C GLU A 140 0.55 6.04 3.31
N PHE A 141 1.67 6.75 3.39
CA PHE A 141 2.03 7.79 2.44
C PHE A 141 2.09 7.27 1.00
N THR A 142 2.75 6.13 0.78
CA THR A 142 2.87 5.54 -0.57
C THR A 142 1.52 5.07 -1.11
N LEU A 143 0.66 4.49 -0.27
CA LEU A 143 -0.68 4.06 -0.66
C LEU A 143 -1.53 5.24 -1.13
N VAL A 144 -1.49 6.35 -0.38
CA VAL A 144 -2.27 7.56 -0.66
C VAL A 144 -1.70 8.32 -1.85
N TYR A 145 -0.38 8.52 -1.97
CA TYR A 145 0.17 9.41 -3.00
C TYR A 145 0.68 8.71 -4.27
N SER A 146 0.72 7.37 -4.30
CA SER A 146 1.16 6.62 -5.49
C SER A 146 0.07 5.69 -6.02
N TYR A 147 -0.36 4.74 -5.20
CA TYR A 147 -1.19 3.63 -5.69
C TYR A 147 -2.63 4.06 -5.97
N THR A 148 -3.29 4.68 -4.99
CA THR A 148 -4.71 5.05 -5.12
C THR A 148 -4.97 6.05 -6.24
N PRO A 149 -4.18 7.14 -6.40
CA PRO A 149 -4.35 8.07 -7.52
C PRO A 149 -4.18 7.40 -8.89
N SER A 150 -3.17 6.54 -9.05
CA SER A 150 -2.92 5.83 -10.31
C SER A 150 -4.11 4.95 -10.71
N VAL A 151 -4.71 4.27 -9.73
CA VAL A 151 -5.91 3.43 -9.93
C VAL A 151 -7.13 4.27 -10.28
N LEU A 152 -7.31 5.42 -9.62
CA LEU A 152 -8.39 6.36 -9.90
C LEU A 152 -8.28 6.96 -11.30
N THR A 153 -7.09 7.40 -11.72
CA THR A 153 -6.87 7.91 -13.09
C THR A 153 -7.25 6.87 -14.15
N LEU A 154 -6.84 5.62 -13.96
CA LEU A 154 -7.24 4.55 -14.88
C LEU A 154 -8.76 4.31 -14.88
N ALA A 155 -9.41 4.43 -13.71
CA ALA A 155 -10.85 4.30 -13.59
C ALA A 155 -11.60 5.46 -14.28
N ASP A 156 -11.11 6.69 -14.16
CA ASP A 156 -11.62 7.88 -14.88
C ASP A 156 -11.53 7.69 -16.39
N GLU A 157 -10.35 7.33 -16.90
CA GLU A 157 -10.13 7.07 -18.32
C GLU A 157 -11.06 5.96 -18.83
N ARG A 158 -11.24 4.90 -18.04
CA ARG A 158 -12.11 3.80 -18.42
C ARG A 158 -13.57 4.21 -18.47
N LEU A 159 -14.04 4.95 -17.46
CA LEU A 159 -15.41 5.48 -17.43
C LEU A 159 -15.66 6.39 -18.64
N GLU A 160 -14.74 7.31 -18.93
CA GLU A 160 -14.85 8.22 -20.08
C GLU A 160 -14.99 7.45 -21.40
N ASN A 161 -14.18 6.42 -21.60
CA ASN A 161 -14.26 5.58 -22.80
C ASN A 161 -15.59 4.84 -22.90
N ILE A 162 -16.10 4.29 -21.79
CA ILE A 162 -17.41 3.62 -21.76
C ILE A 162 -18.53 4.62 -22.10
N LEU A 163 -18.49 5.84 -21.55
CA LEU A 163 -19.48 6.88 -21.85
C LEU A 163 -19.47 7.25 -23.34
N LYS A 164 -18.27 7.42 -23.93
CA LYS A 164 -18.11 7.68 -25.38
C LYS A 164 -18.64 6.53 -26.23
N ASP A 165 -18.43 5.29 -25.82
CA ASP A 165 -18.94 4.13 -26.55
C ASP A 165 -20.47 4.06 -26.47
N VAL A 166 -21.08 4.30 -25.32
CA VAL A 166 -22.54 4.38 -25.16
C VAL A 166 -23.12 5.49 -26.04
N GLU A 167 -22.56 6.71 -25.97
CA GLU A 167 -23.01 7.85 -26.79
C GLU A 167 -22.93 7.54 -28.29
N ARG A 168 -21.85 6.88 -28.72
CA ARG A 168 -21.68 6.44 -30.12
C ARG A 168 -22.74 5.42 -30.52
N LEU A 169 -23.05 4.45 -29.67
CA LEU A 169 -24.09 3.45 -29.94
C LEU A 169 -25.48 4.09 -30.04
N GLU A 170 -25.79 5.06 -29.18
CA GLU A 170 -27.03 5.86 -29.25
C GLU A 170 -27.08 6.67 -30.56
N GLY A 171 -26.00 7.36 -30.91
CA GLY A 171 -25.91 8.16 -32.14
C GLY A 171 -26.04 7.34 -33.42
N LEU A 172 -25.57 6.09 -33.40
CA LEU A 172 -25.75 5.12 -34.48
C LEU A 172 -27.13 4.45 -34.47
N LYS A 173 -27.99 4.76 -33.49
CA LYS A 173 -29.31 4.14 -33.29
C LYS A 173 -29.25 2.63 -33.15
N LEU A 174 -28.14 2.13 -32.60
CA LEU A 174 -27.97 0.72 -32.27
C LEU A 174 -28.57 0.37 -30.91
N ILE A 175 -28.69 1.38 -30.04
CA ILE A 175 -29.39 1.31 -28.76
C ILE A 175 -30.32 2.53 -28.64
N GLU A 176 -31.39 2.40 -27.86
CA GLU A 176 -32.31 3.51 -27.60
C GLU A 176 -31.63 4.57 -26.72
N PRO A 177 -31.81 5.88 -27.01
CA PRO A 177 -31.29 6.93 -26.17
C PRO A 177 -31.72 6.77 -24.71
N SER A 178 -30.83 7.12 -23.79
CA SER A 178 -31.08 7.08 -22.34
C SER A 178 -31.21 5.68 -21.73
N THR A 179 -31.03 4.60 -22.50
CA THR A 179 -31.12 3.22 -21.98
C THR A 179 -30.14 2.96 -20.85
N PHE A 180 -28.95 3.56 -20.91
CA PHE A 180 -27.87 3.31 -19.96
C PHE A 180 -27.64 4.44 -18.94
N VAL A 181 -28.44 5.52 -18.97
CA VAL A 181 -28.24 6.72 -18.13
C VAL A 181 -28.12 6.36 -16.65
N SER A 182 -29.03 5.53 -16.14
CA SER A 182 -29.01 5.12 -14.72
C SER A 182 -27.70 4.42 -14.33
N LYS A 183 -27.16 3.54 -15.18
CA LYS A 183 -25.90 2.83 -14.90
C LYS A 183 -24.68 3.75 -15.03
N THR A 184 -24.72 4.67 -16.00
CA THR A 184 -23.66 5.67 -16.15
C THR A 184 -23.62 6.64 -14.98
N ASP A 185 -24.78 7.02 -14.43
CA ASP A 185 -24.86 7.91 -13.27
C ASP A 185 -24.41 7.20 -11.99
N GLU A 186 -24.79 5.93 -11.81
CA GLU A 186 -24.29 5.08 -10.72
C GLU A 186 -22.76 4.92 -10.78
N SER A 187 -22.20 4.71 -11.97
CA SER A 187 -20.75 4.61 -12.19
C SER A 187 -20.04 5.92 -11.84
N LYS A 188 -20.57 7.07 -12.28
CA LYS A 188 -20.04 8.40 -11.91
C LYS A 188 -20.08 8.64 -10.40
N ALA A 189 -21.19 8.33 -9.75
CA ALA A 189 -21.34 8.51 -8.31
C ALA A 189 -20.37 7.61 -7.52
N THR A 190 -20.18 6.37 -7.95
CA THR A 190 -19.24 5.42 -7.33
C THR A 190 -17.80 5.91 -7.47
N LEU A 191 -17.42 6.39 -8.66
CA LEU A 191 -16.09 6.95 -8.89
C LEU A 191 -15.84 8.23 -8.09
N GLN A 192 -16.83 9.13 -8.04
CA GLN A 192 -16.73 10.35 -7.24
C GLN A 192 -16.52 10.02 -5.75
N LYS A 193 -17.26 9.05 -5.21
CA LYS A 193 -17.07 8.61 -3.83
C LYS A 193 -15.65 8.08 -3.58
N ALA A 194 -15.08 7.36 -4.56
CA ALA A 194 -13.71 6.87 -4.47
C ALA A 194 -12.69 8.04 -4.42
N HIS A 195 -12.90 9.08 -5.24
CA HIS A 195 -12.11 10.32 -5.20
C HIS A 195 -12.26 11.02 -3.84
N ASP A 196 -13.47 11.19 -3.33
CA ASP A 196 -13.72 11.87 -2.05
C ASP A 196 -13.01 11.17 -0.87
N LEU A 197 -13.01 9.83 -0.85
CA LEU A 197 -12.31 9.03 0.15
C LEU A 197 -10.78 9.20 0.05
N GLN A 198 -10.27 9.26 -1.18
CA GLN A 198 -8.85 9.48 -1.43
C GLN A 198 -8.41 10.89 -1.01
N THR A 199 -9.21 11.92 -1.29
CA THR A 199 -8.96 13.28 -0.81
C THR A 199 -8.92 13.33 0.71
N GLN A 200 -9.89 12.70 1.39
CA GLN A 200 -9.91 12.62 2.85
C GLN A 200 -8.66 11.91 3.41
N ALA A 201 -8.19 10.84 2.75
CA ALA A 201 -6.98 10.14 3.16
C ALA A 201 -5.74 11.04 3.08
N ALA A 202 -5.60 11.82 1.99
CA ALA A 202 -4.52 12.78 1.82
C ALA A 202 -4.58 13.89 2.87
N THR A 203 -5.77 14.43 3.14
CA THR A 203 -5.97 15.44 4.20
C THR A 203 -5.51 14.92 5.56
N LEU A 204 -5.91 13.70 5.95
CA LEU A 204 -5.50 13.13 7.24
C LEU A 204 -3.98 12.94 7.36
N ILE A 205 -3.29 12.56 6.28
CA ILE A 205 -1.81 12.48 6.30
C ILE A 205 -1.22 13.85 6.62
N MET A 206 -1.77 14.91 6.01
CA MET A 206 -1.23 16.26 6.18
C MET A 206 -1.57 16.89 7.52
N GLU A 207 -2.76 16.61 8.07
CA GLU A 207 -3.12 17.00 9.43
C GLU A 207 -2.22 16.32 10.47
N ASN A 208 -1.94 15.02 10.29
CA ASN A 208 -1.01 14.28 11.16
C ASN A 208 0.40 14.86 11.09
N TYR A 209 0.87 15.19 9.88
CA TYR A 209 2.18 15.81 9.69
C TYR A 209 2.25 17.19 10.35
N ALA A 210 1.27 18.06 10.10
CA ALA A 210 1.21 19.39 10.71
C ALA A 210 1.20 19.30 12.24
N THR A 211 0.44 18.36 12.81
CA THR A 211 0.43 18.08 14.25
C THR A 211 1.81 17.66 14.75
N SER A 212 2.52 16.81 14.00
CA SER A 212 3.88 16.35 14.36
C SER A 212 4.92 17.49 14.41
N LEU A 213 4.70 18.59 13.66
CA LEU A 213 5.57 19.76 13.67
C LEU A 213 5.35 20.65 14.90
N LEU A 214 4.18 20.57 15.54
CA LEU A 214 3.81 21.39 16.70
C LEU A 214 4.24 20.75 18.03
N VAL A 215 4.56 19.46 18.04
CA VAL A 215 5.07 18.76 19.22
C VAL A 215 6.58 19.01 19.33
N VAL A 216 6.96 19.95 20.19
CA VAL A 216 8.36 20.13 20.62
C VAL A 216 8.84 18.81 21.25
N PRO A 217 10.00 18.25 20.87
CA PRO A 217 10.50 17.03 21.47
C PRO A 217 10.74 17.28 22.96
N VAL A 218 9.89 16.71 23.81
CA VAL A 218 10.24 16.49 25.21
C VAL A 218 11.34 15.44 25.18
N VAL A 219 12.58 15.88 25.37
CA VAL A 219 13.71 14.99 25.66
C VAL A 219 13.27 14.11 26.82
N PRO A 220 13.20 12.77 26.67
CA PRO A 220 12.89 11.91 27.79
C PRO A 220 14.07 11.97 28.75
N GLU A 221 13.93 12.77 29.81
CA GLU A 221 14.75 12.66 31.00
C GLU A 221 14.47 11.27 31.59
N VAL A 222 15.48 10.41 31.58
CA VAL A 222 15.43 9.06 32.14
C VAL A 222 15.14 9.16 33.63
N GLN A 223 13.86 9.05 34.01
CA GLN A 223 13.47 8.82 35.40
C GLN A 223 13.20 7.32 35.61
N PRO A 224 13.67 6.74 36.73
CA PRO A 224 13.58 5.31 36.98
C PRO A 224 12.14 4.86 37.23
N LEU A 225 11.85 3.62 36.83
CA LEU A 225 10.55 2.94 36.95
C LEU A 225 9.90 3.11 38.34
N GLU A 226 8.74 3.77 38.38
CA GLU A 226 7.69 3.46 39.34
C GLU A 226 6.44 2.98 38.58
N ALA A 227 5.92 1.84 39.03
CA ALA A 227 4.84 1.11 38.41
C ALA A 227 3.53 1.90 38.45
N VAL A 228 3.08 2.38 37.29
CA VAL A 228 1.70 2.85 37.09
C VAL A 228 0.89 1.70 36.52
N VAL A 229 -0.02 1.17 37.35
CA VAL A 229 -1.06 0.23 36.94
C VAL A 229 -2.04 0.97 36.03
N THR A 230 -1.97 0.71 34.72
CA THR A 230 -3.01 1.11 33.77
C THR A 230 -4.07 0.03 33.69
N THR A 231 -5.22 0.30 34.29
CA THR A 231 -6.46 -0.43 34.04
C THR A 231 -6.92 -0.08 32.61
N THR A 232 -6.55 -0.89 31.62
CA THR A 232 -7.09 -0.80 30.26
C THR A 232 -8.49 -1.42 30.24
N GLU A 233 -9.48 -0.60 30.53
CA GLU A 233 -10.87 -0.92 30.23
C GLU A 233 -11.05 -0.87 28.70
N ALA A 234 -11.31 -2.03 28.10
CA ALA A 234 -11.47 -2.19 26.66
C ALA A 234 -12.74 -1.46 26.19
N LEU A 235 -12.55 -0.25 25.65
CA LEU A 235 -13.55 0.40 24.79
C LEU A 235 -13.76 -0.47 23.54
N PRO A 236 -15.00 -0.64 23.06
CA PRO A 236 -15.26 -1.36 21.82
C PRO A 236 -14.59 -0.63 20.66
N ALA A 237 -13.92 -1.37 19.78
CA ALA A 237 -13.25 -0.85 18.60
C ALA A 237 -14.26 -0.16 17.66
N LEU A 238 -14.42 1.16 17.85
CA LEU A 238 -14.77 2.05 16.76
C LEU A 238 -13.68 1.87 15.71
N LEU A 239 -14.06 1.56 14.47
CA LEU A 239 -13.14 1.56 13.34
C LEU A 239 -12.46 2.93 13.29
N GLU A 240 -11.23 3.03 13.80
CA GLU A 240 -10.49 4.28 13.74
C GLU A 240 -10.31 4.65 12.26
N VAL A 241 -10.82 5.82 11.90
CA VAL A 241 -10.65 6.37 10.55
C VAL A 241 -9.18 6.74 10.39
N THR A 242 -8.44 5.91 9.67
CA THR A 242 -7.03 6.11 9.35
C THR A 242 -6.86 6.42 7.86
N PRO A 243 -5.78 7.12 7.44
CA PRO A 243 -5.48 7.34 6.02
C PRO A 243 -5.51 6.04 5.21
N ARG A 244 -4.93 4.97 5.77
CA ARG A 244 -4.98 3.63 5.19
C ARG A 244 -6.40 3.13 4.96
N SER A 245 -7.24 3.18 5.98
CA SER A 245 -8.62 2.68 5.90
C SER A 245 -9.46 3.42 4.86
N LEU A 246 -9.20 4.72 4.66
CA LEU A 246 -9.88 5.53 3.65
C LEU A 246 -9.39 5.20 2.24
N ALA A 247 -8.07 5.05 2.05
CA ALA A 247 -7.51 4.61 0.78
C ALA A 247 -7.98 3.19 0.39
N GLU A 248 -8.03 2.25 1.34
CA GLU A 248 -8.57 0.90 1.12
C GLU A 248 -10.08 0.94 0.76
N GLN A 249 -10.85 1.83 1.38
CA GLN A 249 -12.25 2.06 1.01
C GLN A 249 -12.37 2.68 -0.39
N SER A 250 -11.51 3.63 -0.76
CA SER A 250 -11.46 4.20 -2.12
C SER A 250 -11.24 3.12 -3.17
N LEU A 251 -10.24 2.25 -2.96
CA LEU A 251 -9.97 1.10 -3.83
C LEU A 251 -11.14 0.10 -3.89
N THR A 252 -11.88 -0.05 -2.79
CA THR A 252 -13.09 -0.88 -2.75
C THR A 252 -14.20 -0.29 -3.61
N GLU A 253 -14.38 1.04 -3.62
CA GLU A 253 -15.34 1.70 -4.51
C GLU A 253 -14.90 1.57 -5.98
N VAL A 254 -13.61 1.69 -6.29
CA VAL A 254 -13.10 1.41 -7.65
C VAL A 254 -13.39 -0.03 -8.07
N LYS A 255 -13.25 -1.01 -7.17
CA LYS A 255 -13.61 -2.40 -7.48
C LYS A 255 -15.09 -2.52 -7.87
N LYS A 256 -16.01 -1.91 -7.11
CA LYS A 256 -17.45 -1.90 -7.43
C LYS A 256 -17.72 -1.22 -8.77
N LEU A 257 -16.98 -0.15 -9.10
CA LEU A 257 -17.08 0.51 -10.40
C LEU A 257 -16.75 -0.44 -11.56
N TYR A 258 -15.73 -1.29 -11.42
CA TYR A 258 -15.42 -2.31 -12.44
C TYR A 258 -16.52 -3.38 -12.57
N GLU A 259 -17.18 -3.73 -11.47
CA GLU A 259 -18.36 -4.62 -11.50
C GLU A 259 -19.49 -3.95 -12.32
N LEU A 260 -19.74 -2.66 -12.10
CA LEU A 260 -20.70 -1.88 -12.90
C LEU A 260 -20.31 -1.79 -14.39
N PHE A 261 -19.02 -1.69 -14.71
CA PHE A 261 -18.54 -1.70 -16.09
C PHE A 261 -18.84 -3.00 -16.81
N ILE A 262 -18.62 -4.14 -16.13
CA ILE A 262 -18.90 -5.47 -16.68
C ILE A 262 -20.41 -5.60 -16.93
N GLU A 263 -21.24 -5.28 -15.93
CA GLU A 263 -22.69 -5.35 -16.09
C GLU A 263 -23.23 -4.42 -17.20
N THR A 264 -22.61 -3.25 -17.38
CA THR A 264 -22.95 -2.35 -18.48
C THR A 264 -22.60 -2.96 -19.82
N GLY A 265 -21.41 -3.57 -19.94
CA GLY A 265 -20.96 -4.26 -21.14
C GLY A 265 -21.86 -5.45 -21.51
N GLU A 266 -22.25 -6.26 -20.53
CA GLU A 266 -23.18 -7.38 -20.72
C GLU A 266 -24.52 -6.90 -21.25
N LYS A 267 -25.12 -5.87 -20.63
CA LYS A 267 -26.38 -5.29 -21.09
C LYS A 267 -26.31 -4.67 -22.48
N VAL A 268 -25.17 -4.06 -22.83
CA VAL A 268 -24.92 -3.59 -24.21
C VAL A 268 -24.91 -4.78 -25.17
N GLY A 269 -24.19 -5.87 -24.84
CA GLY A 269 -24.16 -7.10 -25.63
C GLY A 269 -25.56 -7.68 -25.87
N GLU A 270 -26.35 -7.81 -24.80
CA GLU A 270 -27.74 -8.27 -24.86
C GLU A 270 -28.61 -7.39 -25.77
N THR A 271 -28.50 -6.06 -25.63
CA THR A 271 -29.26 -5.09 -26.44
C THR A 271 -28.91 -5.19 -27.92
N LEU A 272 -27.65 -5.50 -28.24
CA LEU A 272 -27.16 -5.68 -29.61
C LEU A 272 -27.36 -7.11 -30.16
N GLY A 273 -27.83 -8.06 -29.34
CA GLY A 273 -27.97 -9.47 -29.71
C GLY A 273 -26.62 -10.18 -29.92
N ILE A 274 -25.57 -9.71 -29.25
CA ILE A 274 -24.23 -10.29 -29.28
C ILE A 274 -24.05 -11.11 -27.99
N ASN A 275 -24.22 -12.43 -28.11
CA ASN A 275 -23.95 -13.41 -27.04
C ASN A 275 -22.57 -14.05 -27.24
#